data_AF-A0A9D6Z0X5-F1
#
_entry.id   AF-A0A9D6Z0X5-F1
#
_cell.length_a   1.000
_cell.length_b   1.000
_cell.length_c   1.000
_cell.angle_alpha   90.00
_cell.angle_beta   90.00
_cell.angle_gamma   90.00
#
_symmetry.space_group_name_H-M   'P 1'
#
loop_
_entity.id
_entity.type
_entity.pdbx_description
1 polymer ?
#
loop_
_entity_poly.entity_id
_entity_poly.type
_entity_poly.pdbx_seq_one_letter_code
_entity_poly.pdbx_strand_id
1 'polypeptide(L)'
;MNPRLSQLIGHVFDNWIELLAEVLRQARDSGELMVSVPPEVFAKHIVATIEGGVMMSRLSKNGDDLRDCLNSIRAILGIEPK
;
A
#
# COMPACT_ATOMS: atom_id res chain seq x y z
N MET A 1 -9.72 23.69 3.98
CA MET A 1 -8.75 22.65 4.41
C MET A 1 -7.58 23.36 5.08
N ASN A 2 -7.13 22.93 6.27
CA ASN A 2 -6.04 23.58 6.99
C ASN A 2 -4.70 23.23 6.31
N PRO A 3 -3.93 24.20 5.76
CA PRO A 3 -2.71 23.90 5.01
C PRO A 3 -1.65 23.14 5.81
N ARG A 4 -1.55 23.39 7.13
CA ARG A 4 -0.61 22.68 8.01
C ARG A 4 -1.00 21.21 8.17
N LEU A 5 -2.30 20.93 8.26
CA LEU A 5 -2.80 19.55 8.37
C LEU A 5 -2.54 18.79 7.07
N SER A 6 -2.80 19.41 5.91
CA SER A 6 -2.52 18.78 4.61
C SER A 6 -1.04 18.49 4.43
N GLN A 7 -0.15 19.39 4.84
CA GLN A 7 1.30 19.16 4.81
C GLN A 7 1.71 18.02 5.74
N LEU A 8 1.18 17.97 6.96
CA LEU A 8 1.48 16.88 7.90
C LEU A 8 1.04 15.53 7.33
N ILE A 9 -0.19 15.45 6.82
CA ILE A 9 -0.74 14.23 6.21
C ILE A 9 0.09 13.82 4.99
N GLY A 10 0.48 14.78 4.15
CA GLY A 10 1.35 14.53 3.00
C GLY A 10 2.66 13.87 3.40
N HIS A 11 3.37 14.42 4.40
CA HIS A 11 4.62 13.83 4.89
C HIS A 11 4.44 12.42 5.45
N VAL A 12 3.32 12.13 6.11
CA VAL A 12 3.05 10.76 6.61
C VAL A 12 2.93 9.79 5.44
N PHE A 13 2.17 10.14 4.41
CA PHE A 13 2.02 9.30 3.22
C PHE A 13 3.34 9.14 2.47
N ASP A 14 4.10 10.22 2.29
CA ASP A 14 5.41 10.18 1.62
C ASP A 14 6.37 9.25 2.37
N ASN A 15 6.42 9.33 3.71
CA ASN A 15 7.24 8.45 4.53
C ASN A 15 6.82 6.98 4.42
N TRP A 16 5.52 6.67 4.41
CA TRP A 16 5.05 5.29 4.24
C TRP A 16 5.38 4.75 2.85
N ILE A 17 5.23 5.57 1.81
CA ILE A 17 5.59 5.20 0.43
C ILE A 17 7.08 4.91 0.35
N GLU A 18 7.94 5.75 0.93
CA GLU A 18 9.39 5.55 0.90
C GLU A 18 9.81 4.25 1.62
N LEU A 19 9.27 3.99 2.81
CA LEU A 19 9.56 2.77 3.56
C LEU A 19 9.16 1.51 2.78
N LEU A 20 7.98 1.52 2.16
CA LEU A 20 7.51 0.40 1.34
C LEU A 20 8.34 0.26 0.06
N ALA A 21 8.67 1.37 -0.60
CA ALA A 21 9.46 1.37 -1.82
C ALA A 21 10.84 0.76 -1.58
N GLU A 22 11.46 1.06 -0.44
CA GLU A 22 12.76 0.51 -0.08
C GLU A 22 12.71 -1.02 0.12
N VAL A 23 11.68 -1.53 0.81
CA VAL A 23 11.50 -2.98 0.96
C VAL A 23 11.26 -3.66 -0.40
N LEU A 24 10.41 -3.07 -1.25
CA LEU A 24 10.11 -3.59 -2.58
C LEU A 24 11.35 -3.58 -3.49
N ARG A 25 12.19 -2.54 -3.37
CA ARG A 25 13.46 -2.42 -4.10
C ARG A 25 14.43 -3.52 -3.69
N GLN A 26 14.60 -3.73 -2.38
CA GLN A 26 15.44 -4.80 -1.85
C GLN A 26 14.98 -6.19 -2.33
N ALA A 27 13.67 -6.47 -2.25
CA ALA A 27 13.11 -7.74 -2.71
C ALA A 27 13.24 -7.94 -4.24
N ARG A 28 13.15 -6.88 -5.02
CA ARG A 28 13.38 -6.95 -6.47
C ARG A 28 14.85 -7.21 -6.78
N ASP A 29 15.74 -6.49 -6.11
CA ASP A 29 17.18 -6.58 -6.34
C ASP A 29 17.77 -7.93 -5.86
N SER A 30 17.10 -8.60 -4.89
CA SER A 30 17.40 -9.99 -4.51
C SER A 30 16.77 -11.05 -5.42
N GLY A 31 15.89 -10.65 -6.34
CA GLY A 31 15.16 -11.56 -7.24
C GLY A 31 13.96 -12.26 -6.60
N GLU A 32 13.59 -11.91 -5.37
CA GLU A 32 12.40 -12.43 -4.67
C GLU A 32 11.09 -11.87 -5.23
N LEU A 33 11.15 -10.69 -5.84
CA LEU A 33 9.99 -9.99 -6.34
C LEU A 33 10.11 -9.67 -7.83
N MET A 34 9.26 -10.31 -8.64
CA MET A 34 9.14 -10.03 -10.07
C MET A 34 7.90 -9.16 -10.36
N VAL A 35 7.96 -7.87 -10.03
CA VAL A 35 6.97 -6.90 -10.50
C VAL A 35 7.56 -6.06 -11.64
N SER A 36 6.78 -5.86 -12.69
CA SER A 36 7.17 -5.02 -13.84
C SER A 36 7.05 -3.51 -13.55
N VAL A 37 6.39 -3.13 -12.46
CA VAL A 37 6.21 -1.73 -12.06
C VAL A 37 7.34 -1.26 -11.14
N PRO A 38 7.73 0.03 -11.21
CA PRO A 38 8.72 0.60 -10.29
C PRO A 38 8.30 0.45 -8.81
N PRO A 39 9.22 0.12 -7.88
CA PRO A 39 8.95 -0.04 -6.46
C PRO A 39 8.18 1.12 -5.83
N GLU A 40 8.51 2.36 -6.19
CA GLU A 40 7.87 3.58 -5.69
C GLU A 40 6.41 3.69 -6.15
N VAL A 41 6.15 3.32 -7.40
CA VAL A 41 4.80 3.31 -7.97
C VAL A 41 3.96 2.25 -7.29
N PHE A 42 4.55 1.07 -7.04
CA PHE A 42 3.84 -0.01 -6.37
C PHE A 42 3.63 0.27 -4.87
N ALA A 43 4.59 0.88 -4.18
CA ALA A 43 4.42 1.37 -2.81
C ALA A 43 3.25 2.35 -2.69
N LYS A 44 3.16 3.31 -3.62
CA LYS A 44 2.02 4.24 -3.70
C LYS A 44 0.70 3.51 -3.96
N HIS A 45 0.71 2.48 -4.81
CA HIS A 45 -0.47 1.65 -5.04
C HIS A 45 -0.90 0.90 -3.77
N ILE A 46 0.03 0.30 -3.02
CA ILE A 46 -0.25 -0.38 -1.75
C ILE A 46 -0.93 0.56 -0.76
N VAL A 47 -0.35 1.75 -0.55
CA VAL A 47 -0.92 2.77 0.36
C VAL A 47 -2.32 3.18 -0.09
N ALA A 48 -2.50 3.50 -1.39
CA ALA A 48 -3.80 3.89 -1.92
C ALA A 48 -4.87 2.79 -1.76
N THR A 49 -4.49 1.53 -1.99
CA THR A 49 -5.37 0.36 -1.85
C THR A 49 -5.75 0.12 -0.38
N ILE A 50 -4.82 0.28 0.56
CA ILE A 50 -5.11 0.16 2.00
C ILE A 50 -6.07 1.28 2.45
N GLU A 51 -5.79 2.54 2.11
CA GLU A 51 -6.65 3.67 2.49
C GLU A 51 -8.04 3.58 1.87
N GLY A 52 -8.13 3.15 0.60
CA GLY A 52 -9.38 2.83 -0.06
C GLY A 52 -10.14 1.70 0.64
N GLY A 53 -9.45 0.63 1.04
CA GLY A 53 -10.02 -0.47 1.81
C GLY A 53 -10.56 -0.04 3.18
N VAL A 54 -9.81 0.81 3.91
CA VAL A 54 -10.27 1.40 5.18
C VAL A 54 -11.52 2.25 4.97
N MET A 55 -11.54 3.07 3.92
CA MET A 55 -12.71 3.88 3.57
C MET A 55 -13.94 3.01 3.26
N MET A 56 -13.79 1.98 2.42
CA MET A 56 -14.89 1.07 2.05
C MET A 56 -15.40 0.28 3.26
N SER A 57 -14.50 -0.27 4.07
CA SER A 57 -14.86 -1.02 5.28
C SER A 57 -15.66 -0.18 6.28
N ARG A 58 -15.34 1.12 6.40
CA ARG A 58 -16.13 2.06 7.21
C ARG A 58 -17.51 2.36 6.62
N LEU A 59 -17.60 2.47 5.29
CA LEU A 59 -18.85 2.74 4.59
C LEU A 59 -19.81 1.55 4.69
N SER A 60 -19.31 0.33 4.45
CA SER A 60 -20.08 -0.91 4.49
C SER A 60 -20.31 -1.44 5.92
N LYS A 61 -19.51 -0.98 6.89
CA LYS A 61 -19.38 -1.57 8.24
C LYS A 61 -18.96 -3.04 8.20
N ASN A 62 -18.28 -3.46 7.13
CA ASN A 62 -17.77 -4.80 6.96
C ASN A 62 -16.23 -4.78 6.91
N GLY A 63 -15.59 -5.56 7.78
CA GLY A 63 -14.12 -5.72 7.77
C GLY A 63 -13.58 -6.44 6.54
N ASP A 64 -14.44 -7.13 5.79
CA ASP A 64 -14.05 -7.91 4.62
C ASP A 64 -13.51 -7.02 3.48
N ASP A 65 -14.00 -5.79 3.30
CA ASP A 65 -13.52 -4.90 2.23
C ASP A 65 -12.02 -4.57 2.35
N LEU A 66 -11.55 -4.33 3.58
CA LEU A 66 -10.12 -4.14 3.83
C LEU A 66 -9.35 -5.45 3.69
N ARG A 67 -9.94 -6.58 4.13
CA ARG A 67 -9.32 -7.89 3.99
C ARG A 67 -9.08 -8.24 2.53
N ASP A 68 -10.03 -7.97 1.66
CA ASP A 68 -9.93 -8.23 0.22
C ASP A 68 -8.85 -7.35 -0.43
N CYS A 69 -8.76 -6.07 -0.04
CA CYS A 69 -7.67 -5.19 -0.46
C CYS A 69 -6.29 -5.74 -0.05
N LEU A 70 -6.14 -6.19 1.21
CA LEU A 70 -4.88 -6.78 1.69
C LEU A 70 -4.54 -8.10 0.99
N ASN A 71 -5.54 -8.94 0.72
CA ASN A 71 -5.36 -10.20 0.00
C ASN A 71 -4.94 -9.96 -1.46
N SER A 72 -5.47 -8.92 -2.12
CA SER A 72 -5.04 -8.54 -3.47
C SER A 72 -3.57 -8.12 -3.50
N ILE A 73 -3.12 -7.33 -2.52
CA ILE A 73 -1.72 -6.92 -2.38
C ILE A 73 -0.82 -8.14 -2.18
N ARG A 74 -1.21 -9.09 -1.32
CA ARG A 74 -0.48 -10.35 -1.11
C ARG A 74 -0.37 -11.15 -2.40
N ALA A 75 -1.47 -11.31 -3.14
CA ALA A 75 -1.46 -12.04 -4.40
C ALA A 75 -0.52 -11.42 -5.43
N ILE A 76 -0.50 -10.08 -5.56
CA ILE A 76 0.42 -9.37 -6.45
C ILE A 76 1.87 -9.55 -6.02
N LEU A 77 2.13 -9.60 -4.71
CA LEU A 77 3.45 -9.89 -4.14
C LEU A 77 3.86 -11.37 -4.25
N GLY A 78 2.98 -12.26 -4.72
CA GLY A 78 3.23 -13.70 -4.75
C GLY A 78 3.22 -14.36 -3.36
N ILE A 79 2.59 -13.74 -2.36
CA ILE A 79 2.48 -14.26 -1.00
C ILE A 79 1.18 -15.05 -0.87
N GLU A 80 1.26 -16.32 -0.49
CA GLU A 80 0.08 -17.16 -0.27
C GLU A 80 -0.80 -16.62 0.88
N PRO A 81 -2.14 -16.67 0.75
CA PRO A 81 -3.03 -16.35 1.86
C PRO A 81 -2.82 -17.35 3.01
N LYS A 82 -2.76 -16.87 4.26
CA LYS A 82 -2.87 -17.71 5.45
C LYS A 82 -4.33 -17.99 5.79
#